data_AF-A0AA35SNE9-F1
#
_entry.id   AF-A0AA35SNE9-F1
#
_cell.length_a   1.000
_cell.length_b   1.000
_cell.length_c   1.000
_cell.angle_alpha   90.00
_cell.angle_beta   90.00
_cell.angle_gamma   90.00
#
_symmetry.space_group_name_H-M   'P 1'
#
loop_
_entity.id
_entity.type
_entity.pdbx_description
1 polymer ?
#
loop_
_entity_poly.entity_id
_entity_poly.type
_entity_poly.pdbx_seq_one_letter_code
_entity_poly.pdbx_strand_id
1 'polypeptide(L)' 'MFCAIVTTIERCKTEGVVDVFQVVKALRVHKPGALLTVAHYRLLFEAVLVYLDSFDTYSSFISDKNP' A
#
# COMPACT_ATOMS: atom_id res chain seq x y z
N MET A 1 -0.02 -11.92 4.66
CA MET A 1 -0.06 -11.07 3.46
C MET A 1 -1.21 -10.08 3.53
N PHE A 2 -2.46 -10.57 3.62
CA PHE A 2 -3.66 -9.74 3.74
C PHE A 2 -3.55 -8.64 4.82
N CYS A 3 -3.23 -8.99 6.07
CA CYS A 3 -3.08 -7.99 7.14
C CYS A 3 -2.01 -6.93 6.83
N ALA A 4 -0.91 -7.32 6.17
CA ALA A 4 0.15 -6.38 5.81
C ALA A 4 -0.36 -5.34 4.80
N ILE A 5 -1.12 -5.78 3.79
CA ILE A 5 -1.71 -4.89 2.78
C ILE A 5 -2.71 -3.94 3.44
N VAL A 6 -3.64 -4.46 4.25
CA VAL A 6 -4.67 -3.66 4.93
C VAL A 6 -4.02 -2.59 5.82
N THR A 7 -3.09 -2.99 6.69
CA THR A 7 -2.39 -2.04 7.58
C THR A 7 -1.59 -1.00 6.80
N THR A 8 -0.97 -1.37 5.67
CA THR A 8 -0.22 -0.41 4.84
C THR A 8 -1.16 0.61 4.19
N ILE A 9 -2.31 0.15 3.67
CA ILE A 9 -3.32 1.02 3.05
C ILE A 9 -3.96 1.95 4.08
N GLU A 10 -4.26 1.47 5.29
CA GLU A 10 -4.81 2.31 6.37
C GLU A 10 -3.84 3.41 6.79
N ARG A 11 -2.54 3.09 6.90
CA ARG A 11 -1.49 4.09 7.14
C ARG A 11 -1.39 5.09 6.00
N CYS A 12 -1.44 4.62 4.74
CA CYS A 12 -1.47 5.47 3.56
C CYS A 12 -2.61 6.50 3.61
N LYS A 13 -3.82 6.07 4.00
CA LYS A 13 -5.00 6.92 4.14
C LYS A 13 -4.82 8.00 5.21
N THR A 14 -4.17 7.63 6.31
CA THR A 14 -4.07 8.48 7.49
C THR A 14 -2.95 9.51 7.35
N GLU A 15 -1.82 9.10 6.78
CA GLU A 15 -0.59 9.89 6.74
C GLU A 15 -0.35 10.55 5.36
N GLY A 16 -1.05 10.12 4.31
CA GLY A 16 -0.84 10.58 2.94
C GLY A 16 0.48 10.14 2.31
N VAL A 17 1.28 9.35 3.04
CA VAL A 17 2.58 8.81 2.61
C VAL A 17 2.67 7.33 3.00
N VAL A 18 3.45 6.56 2.24
CA VAL A 18 3.75 5.15 2.56
C VAL A 18 5.23 4.87 2.46
N ASP A 19 5.80 4.37 3.55
CA ASP A 19 7.11 3.71 3.57
C ASP A 19 6.93 2.19 3.72
N VAL A 20 6.95 1.49 2.58
CA VAL A 20 6.76 0.03 2.54
C VAL A 20 7.87 -0.70 3.31
N PHE A 21 9.09 -0.17 3.34
CA PHE A 21 10.21 -0.78 4.07
C PHE A 21 9.95 -0.73 5.59
N GLN A 22 9.54 0.42 6.11
CA GLN A 22 9.21 0.56 7.53
C GLN A 22 8.02 -0.30 7.92
N VAL A 23 7.02 -0.45 7.05
CA VAL A 23 5.90 -1.36 7.32
C VAL A 23 6.35 -2.81 7.39
N VAL A 24 7.18 -3.28 6.46
CA VAL A 24 7.73 -4.64 6.50
C VAL A 24 8.60 -4.84 7.74
N LYS A 25 9.41 -3.85 8.11
CA LYS A 25 10.22 -3.88 9.33
C LYS A 25 9.35 -4.00 10.59
N ALA A 26 8.31 -3.17 10.70
CA ALA A 26 7.37 -3.21 11.83
C ALA A 26 6.59 -4.54 11.91
N LEU A 27 6.19 -5.09 10.76
CA LEU A 27 5.53 -6.40 10.68
C LEU A 27 6.45 -7.53 11.15
N ARG A 28 7.74 -7.48 10.82
CA ARG A 28 8.72 -8.50 11.26
C ARG A 28 9.02 -8.42 12.76
N VAL A 29 8.89 -7.24 13.38
CA VAL A 29 8.99 -7.08 14.84
C VAL A 29 7.83 -7.80 15.54
N HIS A 30 6.59 -7.62 15.05
CA HIS A 30 5.40 -8.21 15.67
C HIS A 30 5.18 -9.68 15.27
N LYS A 31 5.64 -10.07 14.07
CA LYS A 31 5.53 -11.42 13.54
C LYS A 31 6.83 -11.82 12.84
N PRO A 32 7.80 -12.39 13.59
CA PRO A 32 9.02 -12.94 13.01
C PRO A 32 8.68 -13.92 11.89
N GLY A 33 9.30 -13.76 10.72
CA GLY A 33 9.04 -14.58 9.54
C GLY A 33 7.93 -14.08 8.60
N ALA A 34 7.31 -12.92 8.86
CA ALA A 34 6.45 -12.28 7.88
C ALA A 34 7.27 -11.70 6.70
N LEU A 35 6.75 -11.85 5.48
CA LEU A 35 7.29 -11.23 4.26
C LEU A 35 8.78 -11.57 4.00
N LEU A 36 9.15 -12.85 4.12
CA LEU A 36 10.55 -13.30 3.95
C LEU A 36 11.02 -13.38 2.50
N THR A 37 10.10 -13.46 1.55
CA THR A 37 10.43 -13.62 0.12
C THR A 37 10.35 -12.28 -0.59
N VAL A 38 11.19 -12.11 -1.61
CA VAL A 38 11.13 -10.96 -2.53
C VAL A 38 9.74 -10.85 -3.16
N ALA A 39 9.11 -11.99 -3.46
CA ALA A 39 7.75 -12.04 -4.01
C ALA A 39 6.72 -11.39 -3.07
N HIS A 40 6.80 -11.64 -1.76
CA HIS A 40 5.90 -11.00 -0.80
C HIS A 40 6.11 -9.49 -0.70
N TYR A 41 7.37 -9.03 -0.80
CA TYR A 41 7.67 -7.60 -0.81
C TYR A 41 7.13 -6.92 -2.06
N ARG A 42 7.31 -7.53 -3.24
CA ARG A 42 6.76 -7.05 -4.52
C ARG A 42 5.24 -6.99 -4.48
N LEU A 43 4.58 -8.05 -4.00
CA LEU A 43 3.13 -8.09 -3.92
C LEU A 43 2.57 -7.05 -2.93
N LEU A 44 3.30 -6.72 -1.86
CA LEU A 44 2.90 -5.61 -0.97
C LEU A 44 2.98 -4.27 -1.69
N PHE A 45 4.08 -4.06 -2.41
CA PHE A 45 4.33 -2.83 -3.15
C PHE A 45 3.31 -2.62 -4.28
N GLU A 46 3.06 -3.66 -5.09
CA GLU A 46 2.05 -3.65 -6.16
C GLU A 46 0.65 -3.36 -5.62
N ALA A 47 0.26 -3.96 -4.49
CA ALA A 47 -1.05 -3.71 -3.89
C ALA A 47 -1.23 -2.24 -3.45
N VAL A 48 -0.17 -1.64 -2.90
CA VAL A 48 -0.18 -0.21 -2.52
C VAL A 48 -0.22 0.68 -3.77
N LEU A 49 0.54 0.35 -4.81
CA LEU A 49 0.50 1.09 -6.06
C LEU A 49 -0.87 1.06 -6.73
N VAL A 50 -1.51 -0.12 -6.83
CA VAL A 50 -2.87 -0.25 -7.36
C VAL A 50 -3.86 0.59 -6.54
N TYR A 51 -3.69 0.62 -5.22
CA TYR A 51 -4.50 1.47 -4.35
C TYR A 51 -4.28 2.96 -4.65
N LEU A 52 -3.03 3.41 -4.80
CA LEU A 52 -2.71 4.80 -5.13
C LEU A 52 -3.20 5.21 -6.52
N ASP A 53 -2.98 4.37 -7.52
CA ASP A 53 -3.39 4.61 -8.91
C ASP A 53 -4.92 4.71 -9.07
N SER A 54 -5.68 4.07 -8.16
CA SER A 54 -7.13 4.21 -8.12
C SER A 54 -7.58 5.65 -7.80
N PHE A 55 -6.75 6.45 -7.11
CA PHE A 55 -7.01 7.88 -6.88
C PHE A 55 -6.69 8.74 -8.09
N ASP A 56 -5.59 8.46 -8.80
CA ASP A 56 -5.22 9.20 -10.01
C ASP A 56 -6.21 8.94 -11.15
N THR A 57 -6.61 7.67 -11.30
CA THR A 57 -7.66 7.27 -12.23
C THR A 57 -8.99 7.95 -11.88
N TYR A 58 -9.39 7.94 -10.60
CA TYR A 58 -10.60 8.64 -10.16
C TYR A 58 -10.54 10.16 -10.40
N SER A 59 -9.40 10.79 -10.09
CA SER A 59 -9.19 12.22 -10.29
C SER A 59 -9.31 12.60 -11.77
N SER A 60 -8.75 11.79 -12.66
CA SER A 60 -8.84 11.98 -14.11
C SER A 60 -10.29 11.90 -14.63
N PHE A 61 -11.08 10.94 -14.12
CA PHE A 61 -12.51 10.82 -14.46
C PHE A 61 -13.38 11.97 -13.93
N ILE A 62 -13.05 12.54 -12.77
CA ILE A 62 -13.77 13.70 -12.20
C ILE A 62 -13.43 14.97 -12.98
N SER A 63 -12.16 15.16 -13.36
CA SER A 63 -11.74 16.30 -14.18
C SER A 63 -12.40 16.32 -15.56
N ASP A 64 -12.59 15.17 -16.20
CA ASP A 64 -13.27 15.07 -17.50
C ASP A 64 -14.80 15.32 -17.43
N LYS A 65 -15.38 15.34 -16.22
CA LYS A 65 -16.82 15.55 -16.01
C LYS A 65 -17.21 16.95 -15.54
N ASN A 66 -16.25 17.88 -15.43
CA ASN A 66 -16.55 19.26 -15.07
C ASN A 66 -16.50 20.16 -16.32
N PRO A 67 -17.64 20.58 -16.90
CA PRO A 67 -17.68 21.51 -18.03
C PRO A 67 -17.19 22.92 -17.69
#